data_AF-A0A385I5T0-F1
#
_entry.id   AF-A0A385I5T0-F1
#
_cell.length_a   1.000
_cell.length_b   1.000
_cell.length_c   1.000
_cell.angle_alpha   90.00
_cell.angle_beta   90.00
_cell.angle_gamma   90.00
#
_symmetry.space_group_name_H-M   'P 1'
#
loop_
_entity.id
_entity.type
_entity.pdbx_description
1 polymer ?
#
loop_
_entity_poly.entity_id
_entity_poly.type
_entity_poly.pdbx_seq_one_letter_code
_entity_poly.pdbx_strand_id
1 'polypeptide(L)'
;MNSDGTTTTGGGGGDVQIHQTRILPDFLQSVNLKYVKLGYHYLITHLLTLCLIPLMSIIIIQASQMNPNDLHHLWLHLQYNLVSVIICSAILVFGSTVYIMTRPRSVYLVDYSCYKPPSNLSVKFTQFMEHSKLTGDFSDDSLDFQRKILERSGLGEETYVPEAMHHIPPTPSMAAAREEAENVMFGALDNLFANTKIKPKDIGVLVVNCSLFNPTPSLSAMIVNKYKLRGNIRSFNLGGMGCSAGVIAIDLAKDMLQVHRNTYAVVVSTENITQNWYFGNKKSMLIPNCLFRVGGSAVLLSNKGSDKRRAKYKLVHVVRTHKGADDKAFRCVYQEQDDDGKTGVSLSKDLMAIAGGALKTNITTLGPLVLPISEQLLFFATLVVKKLLNAKVKPYIPDFKLAFDHFCIHAGGRAVIDELEKNLQLLPMHVEASRMTLHRFGNTSSSSIWYELAYTEAKGRMRKGNRVWQIAFGSGFKCNSAVWQALRHVKASPKSPWEDCIHRYPVQVVT
;
A
#
# COMPACT_ATOMS: atom_id res chain seq x y z
N MET A 1 72.20 12.79 9.20
CA MET A 1 72.89 11.96 10.21
C MET A 1 72.16 10.63 10.27
N ASN A 2 72.88 9.58 9.83
CA ASN A 2 72.77 8.14 10.07
C ASN A 2 71.64 7.68 11.02
N SER A 3 70.95 6.55 10.80
CA SER A 3 71.45 5.27 10.28
C SER A 3 70.32 4.31 9.88
N ASP A 4 70.65 3.47 8.91
CA ASP A 4 69.95 2.29 8.38
C ASP A 4 69.63 1.18 9.42
N GLY A 5 68.72 0.27 9.01
CA GLY A 5 68.44 -1.00 9.68
C GLY A 5 67.49 -1.89 8.89
N THR A 6 68.06 -2.74 8.04
CA THR A 6 67.50 -3.56 6.96
C THR A 6 66.75 -4.85 7.37
N THR A 7 65.72 -5.20 6.57
CA THR A 7 65.25 -6.54 6.09
C THR A 7 64.90 -7.71 7.04
N THR A 8 63.77 -8.36 6.79
CA THR A 8 63.69 -9.79 6.40
C THR A 8 62.31 -10.20 5.88
N THR A 9 62.30 -10.94 4.77
CA THR A 9 61.17 -11.65 4.15
C THR A 9 60.98 -13.03 4.78
N GLY A 10 59.74 -13.49 4.92
CA GLY A 10 59.44 -14.90 5.24
C GLY A 10 57.95 -15.20 5.11
N GLY A 11 57.58 -15.96 4.08
CA GLY A 11 56.24 -16.52 3.93
C GLY A 11 56.03 -17.73 4.85
N GLY A 12 54.79 -17.89 5.32
CA GLY A 12 54.33 -19.05 6.07
C GLY A 12 52.82 -18.97 6.27
N GLY A 13 52.08 -19.92 5.70
CA GLY A 13 50.63 -19.98 5.75
C GLY A 13 50.10 -20.15 7.18
N GLY A 14 48.99 -19.46 7.45
CA GLY A 14 48.17 -19.65 8.64
C GLY A 14 46.75 -19.20 8.33
N ASP A 15 45.83 -20.15 8.27
CA ASP A 15 44.39 -19.89 8.27
C ASP A 15 44.03 -19.08 9.53
N VAL A 16 43.75 -17.79 9.36
CA VAL A 16 43.17 -16.97 10.43
C VAL A 16 41.66 -16.99 10.25
N GLN A 17 41.01 -17.96 10.89
CA GLN A 17 39.58 -17.88 11.16
C GLN A 17 39.31 -16.69 12.09
N ILE A 18 38.92 -15.56 11.51
CA ILE A 18 38.38 -14.43 12.27
C ILE A 18 36.95 -14.82 12.69
N HIS A 19 36.84 -15.39 13.89
CA HIS A 19 35.56 -15.59 14.56
C HIS A 19 35.04 -14.22 15.03
N GLN A 20 34.40 -13.47 14.13
CA GLN A 20 33.69 -12.25 14.49
C GLN A 20 32.37 -12.63 15.17
N THR A 21 32.40 -12.75 16.49
CA THR A 21 31.20 -12.80 17.34
C THR A 21 30.47 -11.45 17.24
N ARG A 22 29.61 -11.31 16.22
CA ARG A 22 28.67 -10.19 16.12
C ARG A 22 27.57 -10.40 17.16
N ILE A 23 27.79 -9.86 18.35
CA ILE A 23 26.71 -9.55 19.28
C ILE A 23 25.84 -8.50 18.58
N LEU A 24 24.72 -8.96 18.01
CA LEU A 24 23.65 -8.07 17.56
C LEU A 24 23.18 -7.24 18.78
N PRO A 25 23.02 -5.91 18.65
CA PRO A 25 22.29 -5.16 19.66
C PRO A 25 20.87 -5.76 19.78
N ASP A 26 20.38 -5.87 21.01
CA ASP A 26 19.22 -6.65 21.41
C ASP A 26 17.92 -6.17 20.72
N PHE A 27 17.69 -6.68 19.50
CA PHE A 27 16.55 -6.37 18.66
C PHE A 27 15.21 -6.72 19.33
N LEU A 28 15.22 -7.68 20.27
CA LEU A 28 14.05 -8.12 21.04
C LEU A 28 13.60 -7.07 22.06
N GLN A 29 14.51 -6.30 22.66
CA GLN A 29 14.13 -5.16 23.51
C GLN A 29 13.39 -4.08 22.71
N SER A 30 13.80 -3.80 21.47
CA SER A 30 13.14 -2.78 20.62
C SER A 30 11.71 -3.16 20.22
N VAL A 31 11.48 -4.46 19.97
CA VAL A 31 10.15 -4.98 19.62
C VAL A 31 9.27 -5.07 20.86
N ASN A 32 9.80 -5.52 22.01
CA ASN A 32 9.10 -5.52 23.29
C ASN A 32 8.66 -4.11 23.71
N LEU A 33 9.51 -3.09 23.58
CA LEU A 33 9.17 -1.70 23.87
C LEU A 33 8.06 -1.17 22.95
N LYS A 34 8.00 -1.59 21.68
CA LYS A 34 6.93 -1.21 20.75
C LYS A 34 5.60 -1.86 21.11
N TYR A 35 5.58 -3.13 21.52
CA TYR A 35 4.35 -3.80 21.97
C TYR A 35 3.86 -3.27 23.31
N VAL A 36 4.77 -2.99 24.27
CA VAL A 36 4.41 -2.33 25.52
C VAL A 36 3.88 -0.93 25.24
N LYS A 37 4.53 -0.13 24.38
CA LYS A 37 4.01 1.18 23.96
C LYS A 37 2.67 1.10 23.23
N LEU A 38 2.45 0.11 22.38
CA LEU A 38 1.18 -0.06 21.65
C LEU A 38 0.06 -0.51 22.60
N GLY A 39 0.33 -1.44 23.51
CA GLY A 39 -0.58 -1.86 24.57
C GLY A 39 -0.88 -0.72 25.54
N TYR A 40 0.13 0.07 25.93
CA TYR A 40 -0.02 1.24 26.79
C TYR A 40 -0.75 2.39 26.08
N HIS A 41 -0.50 2.60 24.78
CA HIS A 41 -1.22 3.57 23.98
C HIS A 41 -2.68 3.15 23.78
N TYR A 42 -2.96 1.87 23.52
CA TYR A 42 -4.31 1.33 23.46
C TYR A 42 -5.02 1.48 24.81
N LEU A 43 -4.33 1.11 25.91
CA LEU A 43 -4.83 1.25 27.28
C LEU A 43 -5.12 2.71 27.61
N ILE A 44 -4.23 3.66 27.30
CA ILE A 44 -4.43 5.11 27.52
C ILE A 44 -5.55 5.65 26.63
N THR A 45 -5.55 5.30 25.35
CA THR A 45 -6.54 5.80 24.36
C THR A 45 -7.94 5.32 24.70
N HIS A 46 -8.05 4.10 25.25
CA HIS A 46 -9.31 3.51 25.71
C HIS A 46 -9.48 3.56 27.23
N LEU A 47 -8.63 4.28 27.99
CA LEU A 47 -8.64 4.27 29.46
C LEU A 47 -9.96 4.82 29.98
N LEU A 48 -10.40 5.94 29.42
CA LEU A 48 -11.70 6.52 29.71
C LEU A 48 -12.82 5.53 29.43
N THR A 49 -12.77 4.80 28.31
CA THR A 49 -13.77 3.79 27.96
C THR A 49 -13.72 2.59 28.92
N LEU A 50 -12.52 2.13 29.29
CA LEU A 50 -12.29 1.02 30.22
C LEU A 50 -12.68 1.38 31.65
N CYS A 51 -12.49 2.63 32.09
CA CYS A 51 -12.95 3.14 33.38
C CYS A 51 -14.47 3.38 33.40
N LEU A 52 -15.07 3.72 32.25
CA LEU A 52 -16.51 3.86 32.11
C LEU A 52 -17.24 2.50 32.15
N ILE A 53 -16.60 1.39 31.79
CA ILE A 53 -17.22 0.05 31.85
C ILE A 53 -17.63 -0.33 33.29
N PRO A 54 -16.75 -0.30 34.31
CA PRO A 54 -17.13 -0.54 35.70
C PRO A 54 -18.20 0.42 36.20
N LEU A 55 -18.11 1.71 35.83
CA LEU A 55 -19.10 2.72 36.20
C LEU A 55 -20.47 2.39 35.62
N MET A 56 -20.54 2.03 34.33
CA MET A 56 -21.77 1.60 33.67
C MET A 56 -22.30 0.30 34.26
N SER A 57 -21.44 -0.65 34.63
CA SER A 57 -21.84 -1.88 35.32
C SER A 57 -22.46 -1.57 36.69
N ILE A 58 -21.88 -0.64 37.47
CA ILE A 58 -22.43 -0.21 38.76
C ILE A 58 -23.79 0.49 38.56
N ILE A 59 -23.92 1.36 37.56
CA ILE A 59 -25.17 2.04 37.22
C ILE A 59 -26.24 1.01 36.83
N ILE A 60 -25.90 0.01 36.01
CA ILE A 60 -26.84 -1.06 35.60
C ILE A 60 -27.25 -1.91 36.80
N ILE A 61 -26.32 -2.26 37.68
CA ILE A 61 -26.60 -3.04 38.91
C ILE A 61 -27.53 -2.24 39.83
N GLN A 62 -27.23 -0.96 40.09
CA GLN A 62 -28.11 -0.10 40.89
C GLN A 62 -29.48 0.06 40.24
N ALA A 63 -29.55 0.33 38.94
CA ALA A 63 -30.81 0.46 38.21
C ALA A 63 -31.65 -0.84 38.26
N SER A 64 -31.00 -2.01 38.24
CA SER A 64 -31.67 -3.31 38.37
C SER A 64 -32.21 -3.59 39.79
N GLN A 65 -31.68 -2.87 40.79
CA GLN A 65 -32.08 -2.98 42.19
C GLN A 65 -33.07 -1.89 42.63
N MET A 66 -33.41 -0.93 41.76
CA MET A 66 -34.34 0.15 42.08
C MET A 66 -35.79 -0.34 42.11
N ASN A 67 -36.50 -0.02 43.19
CA ASN A 67 -37.94 -0.26 43.30
C ASN A 67 -38.74 0.90 42.67
N PRO A 68 -40.04 0.71 42.35
CA PRO A 68 -40.90 1.77 41.79
C PRO A 68 -40.97 3.04 42.66
N ASN A 69 -40.82 2.90 43.98
CA ASN A 69 -40.80 4.02 44.92
C ASN A 69 -39.49 4.85 44.83
N ASP A 70 -38.35 4.21 44.51
CA ASP A 70 -37.08 4.90 44.33
C ASP A 70 -37.06 5.73 43.04
N LEU A 71 -37.70 5.20 41.99
CA LEU A 71 -37.97 5.93 40.74
C LEU A 71 -38.87 7.15 40.98
N HIS A 72 -39.90 7.00 41.82
CA HIS A 72 -40.80 8.11 42.19
C HIS A 72 -40.06 9.19 43.00
N HIS A 73 -39.21 8.80 43.95
CA HIS A 73 -38.36 9.73 44.70
C HIS A 73 -37.33 10.44 43.82
N LEU A 74 -36.67 9.73 42.90
CA LEU A 74 -35.73 10.32 41.94
C LEU A 74 -36.45 11.33 41.02
N TRP A 75 -37.66 10.98 40.57
CA TRP A 75 -38.51 11.86 39.75
C TRP A 75 -38.92 13.13 40.48
N LEU A 76 -39.36 13.02 41.74
CA LEU A 76 -39.64 14.18 42.60
C LEU A 76 -38.38 15.04 42.79
N HIS A 77 -37.23 14.42 43.06
CA HIS A 77 -35.99 15.15 43.28
C HIS A 77 -35.48 15.86 42.01
N LEU A 78 -35.76 15.31 40.82
CA LEU A 78 -35.51 15.95 39.52
C LEU A 78 -36.52 17.07 39.24
N GLN A 79 -37.80 16.91 39.61
CA GLN A 79 -38.84 17.94 39.43
C GLN A 79 -38.57 19.18 40.30
N TYR A 80 -38.10 19.01 41.53
CA TYR A 80 -37.89 20.12 42.47
C TYR A 80 -36.48 20.72 42.43
N ASN A 81 -35.52 20.08 41.75
CA ASN A 81 -34.13 20.53 41.68
C ASN A 81 -33.71 20.89 40.26
N LEU A 82 -34.25 22.01 39.77
CA LEU A 82 -33.98 22.58 38.45
C LEU A 82 -32.47 22.73 38.18
N VAL A 83 -31.68 23.06 39.20
CA VAL A 83 -30.23 23.21 39.11
C VAL A 83 -29.57 21.88 38.72
N SER A 84 -29.95 20.78 39.39
CA SER A 84 -29.43 19.44 39.07
C SER A 84 -29.78 19.00 37.65
N VAL A 85 -31.01 19.25 37.19
CA VAL A 85 -31.44 18.93 35.82
C VAL A 85 -30.63 19.71 34.78
N ILE A 86 -30.43 21.01 35.01
CA ILE A 86 -29.64 21.87 34.12
C ILE A 86 -28.19 21.41 34.07
N ILE A 87 -27.56 21.12 35.22
CA ILE A 87 -26.16 20.66 35.28
C ILE A 87 -26.00 19.33 34.55
N CYS A 88 -26.85 18.34 34.83
CA CYS A 88 -26.79 17.03 34.16
C CYS A 88 -27.01 17.14 32.65
N SER A 89 -27.97 17.96 32.21
CA SER A 89 -28.23 18.20 30.80
C SER A 89 -27.06 18.91 30.12
N ALA A 90 -26.47 19.91 30.77
CA ALA A 90 -25.31 20.62 30.26
C ALA A 90 -24.09 19.69 30.12
N ILE A 91 -23.81 18.84 31.11
CA ILE A 91 -22.74 17.84 31.06
C ILE A 91 -23.01 16.84 29.93
N LEU A 92 -24.24 16.36 29.78
CA LEU A 92 -24.59 15.38 28.73
C LEU A 92 -24.46 15.99 27.34
N VAL A 93 -24.96 17.21 27.12
CA VAL A 93 -24.87 17.93 25.85
C VAL A 93 -23.42 18.27 25.53
N PHE A 94 -22.65 18.79 26.50
CA PHE A 94 -21.24 19.10 26.32
C PHE A 94 -20.43 17.83 26.03
N GLY A 95 -20.60 16.78 26.84
CA GLY A 95 -19.93 15.49 26.66
C GLY A 95 -20.27 14.84 25.32
N SER A 96 -21.53 14.86 24.91
CA SER A 96 -21.97 14.36 23.60
C SER A 96 -21.39 15.19 22.45
N THR A 97 -21.36 16.52 22.59
CA THR A 97 -20.80 17.43 21.58
C THR A 97 -19.30 17.21 21.43
N VAL A 98 -18.55 17.16 22.54
CA VAL A 98 -17.11 16.86 22.55
C VAL A 98 -16.86 15.48 21.95
N TYR A 99 -17.61 14.45 22.35
CA TYR A 99 -17.51 13.10 21.79
C TYR A 99 -17.71 13.09 20.26
N ILE A 100 -18.77 13.73 19.77
CA ILE A 100 -19.06 13.82 18.33
C ILE A 100 -17.98 14.60 17.59
N MET A 101 -17.43 15.66 18.19
CA MET A 101 -16.41 16.50 17.57
C MET A 101 -15.02 15.86 17.54
N THR A 102 -14.69 15.06 18.56
CA THR A 102 -13.39 14.38 18.72
C THR A 102 -13.33 13.02 18.03
N ARG A 103 -14.47 12.39 17.74
CA ARG A 103 -14.52 11.10 17.06
C ARG A 103 -13.93 11.20 15.64
N PRO A 104 -13.00 10.31 15.27
CA PRO A 104 -12.51 10.21 13.90
C PRO A 104 -13.64 9.98 12.90
N ARG A 105 -13.60 10.70 11.78
CA ARG A 105 -14.59 10.55 10.71
C ARG A 105 -14.29 9.30 9.91
N SER A 106 -15.34 8.63 9.47
CA SER A 106 -15.21 7.56 8.50
C SER A 106 -14.72 8.13 7.17
N VAL A 107 -13.75 7.46 6.56
CA VAL A 107 -13.31 7.73 5.20
C VAL A 107 -13.92 6.67 4.29
N TYR A 108 -14.66 7.14 3.30
CA TYR A 108 -15.38 6.34 2.33
C TYR A 108 -14.65 6.36 1.00
N LEU A 109 -14.46 5.19 0.40
CA LEU A 109 -14.08 5.04 -1.00
C LEU A 109 -15.37 5.07 -1.81
N VAL A 110 -15.63 6.21 -2.45
CA VAL A 110 -16.83 6.42 -3.26
C VAL A 110 -16.77 5.55 -4.50
N ASP A 111 -15.71 5.74 -5.29
CA ASP A 111 -15.36 4.92 -6.44
C ASP A 111 -13.87 5.10 -6.78
N TYR A 112 -13.37 4.30 -7.70
CA TYR A 112 -12.05 4.44 -8.31
C TYR A 112 -12.11 4.02 -9.79
N SER A 113 -11.10 4.44 -10.56
CA SER A 113 -10.91 4.01 -11.94
C SER A 113 -9.44 3.69 -12.17
N CYS A 114 -9.18 2.68 -12.99
CA CYS A 114 -7.85 2.35 -13.46
C CYS A 114 -7.77 2.63 -14.96
N TYR A 115 -6.66 3.22 -15.40
CA TYR A 115 -6.41 3.49 -16.80
C TYR A 115 -6.16 2.19 -17.56
N LYS A 116 -6.87 1.99 -18.67
CA LYS A 116 -6.56 0.92 -19.61
C LYS A 116 -5.86 1.55 -20.83
N PRO A 117 -4.58 1.26 -21.07
CA PRO A 117 -3.92 1.79 -22.26
C PRO A 117 -4.59 1.29 -23.55
N PRO A 118 -4.59 2.12 -24.61
CA PRO A 118 -5.13 1.73 -25.91
C PRO A 118 -4.33 0.58 -26.54
N SER A 119 -4.95 -0.17 -27.45
CA SER A 119 -4.39 -1.40 -28.02
C SER A 119 -3.11 -1.19 -28.83
N ASN A 120 -2.90 0.00 -29.41
CA ASN A 120 -1.67 0.34 -30.13
C ASN A 120 -0.43 0.37 -29.21
N LEU A 121 -0.61 0.57 -27.91
CA LEU A 121 0.50 0.53 -26.94
C LEU A 121 0.84 -0.88 -26.47
N SER A 122 0.09 -1.90 -26.90
CA SER A 122 0.32 -3.29 -26.49
C SER A 122 1.59 -3.83 -27.14
N VAL A 123 2.37 -4.60 -26.38
CA VAL A 123 3.63 -5.18 -26.85
C VAL A 123 3.69 -6.67 -26.52
N LYS A 124 4.04 -7.47 -27.52
CA LYS A 124 4.37 -8.89 -27.37
C LYS A 124 5.82 -9.08 -26.97
N PHE A 125 6.16 -10.21 -26.36
CA PHE A 125 7.54 -10.52 -25.99
C PHE A 125 8.47 -10.58 -27.20
N THR A 126 8.00 -11.13 -28.33
CA THR A 126 8.77 -11.15 -29.57
C THR A 126 9.12 -9.76 -30.07
N GLN A 127 8.12 -8.86 -30.09
CA GLN A 127 8.29 -7.46 -30.50
C GLN A 127 9.22 -6.71 -29.53
N PHE A 128 9.05 -6.90 -28.22
CA PHE A 128 9.94 -6.32 -27.21
C PHE A 128 11.40 -6.73 -27.45
N MET A 129 11.64 -8.02 -27.68
CA MET A 129 12.98 -8.55 -27.90
C MET A 129 13.60 -8.08 -29.22
N GLU A 130 12.80 -8.02 -30.29
CA GLU A 130 13.22 -7.48 -31.58
C GLU A 130 13.62 -6.01 -31.47
N HIS A 131 12.78 -5.17 -30.86
CA HIS A 131 13.07 -3.76 -30.64
C HIS A 131 14.32 -3.56 -29.76
N SER A 132 14.46 -4.35 -28.70
CA SER A 132 15.65 -4.32 -27.84
C SER A 132 16.92 -4.63 -28.63
N LYS A 133 16.88 -5.63 -29.52
CA LYS A 133 18.01 -5.97 -30.40
C LYS A 133 18.31 -4.85 -31.40
N LEU A 134 17.28 -4.28 -32.03
CA LEU A 134 17.43 -3.22 -33.04
C LEU A 134 17.88 -1.89 -32.45
N THR A 135 17.68 -1.66 -31.15
CA THR A 135 18.17 -0.46 -30.45
C THR A 135 19.70 -0.39 -30.45
N GLY A 136 20.39 -1.54 -30.45
CA GLY A 136 21.86 -1.60 -30.51
C GLY A 136 22.60 -1.33 -29.19
N ASP A 137 21.88 -1.02 -28.11
CA ASP A 137 22.46 -0.70 -26.79
C ASP A 137 22.82 -1.93 -25.93
N PHE A 138 22.19 -3.09 -26.20
CA PHE A 138 22.25 -4.26 -25.33
C PHE A 138 23.16 -5.35 -25.91
N SER A 139 24.02 -5.93 -25.06
CA SER A 139 24.82 -7.11 -25.38
C SER A 139 23.96 -8.36 -25.51
N ASP A 140 24.49 -9.41 -26.16
CA ASP A 140 23.79 -10.69 -26.29
C ASP A 140 23.42 -11.32 -24.93
N ASP A 141 24.29 -11.18 -23.91
CA ASP A 141 24.02 -11.64 -22.54
C ASP A 141 22.88 -10.83 -21.87
N SER A 142 22.82 -9.52 -22.12
CA SER A 142 21.71 -8.67 -21.65
C SER A 142 20.39 -9.00 -22.35
N LEU A 143 20.43 -9.26 -23.66
CA LEU A 143 19.24 -9.68 -24.42
C LEU A 143 18.74 -11.05 -23.95
N ASP A 144 19.62 -12.03 -23.76
CA ASP A 144 19.25 -13.34 -23.21
C ASP A 144 18.71 -13.23 -21.77
N PHE A 145 19.29 -12.36 -20.95
CA PHE A 145 18.78 -12.06 -19.62
C PHE A 145 17.37 -11.47 -19.66
N GLN A 146 17.13 -10.45 -20.49
CA GLN A 146 15.81 -9.83 -20.65
C GLN A 146 14.76 -10.84 -21.11
N ARG A 147 15.10 -11.70 -22.09
CA ARG A 147 14.23 -12.78 -22.58
C ARG A 147 13.82 -13.73 -21.45
N LYS A 148 14.79 -14.20 -20.66
CA LYS A 148 14.53 -15.08 -19.50
C LYS A 148 13.64 -14.42 -18.46
N ILE A 149 13.77 -13.10 -18.23
CA ILE A 149 12.89 -12.37 -17.31
C ILE A 149 11.47 -12.31 -17.86
N LEU A 150 11.28 -11.95 -19.13
CA LEU A 150 9.94 -11.91 -19.75
C LEU A 150 9.22 -13.25 -19.61
N GLU A 151 9.89 -14.35 -19.96
CA GLU A 151 9.35 -15.73 -19.88
C GLU A 151 8.98 -16.18 -18.46
N ARG A 152 9.65 -15.67 -17.41
CA ARG A 152 9.51 -16.15 -16.02
C ARG A 152 8.82 -15.17 -15.07
N SER A 153 8.63 -13.93 -15.51
CA SER A 153 8.14 -12.83 -14.67
C SER A 153 6.65 -12.94 -14.30
N GLY A 154 5.89 -13.78 -15.01
CA GLY A 154 4.44 -13.91 -14.87
C GLY A 154 3.64 -12.88 -15.67
N LEU A 155 4.29 -12.05 -16.49
CA LEU A 155 3.65 -11.19 -17.47
C LEU A 155 3.05 -12.03 -18.61
N GLY A 156 2.01 -11.50 -19.26
CA GLY A 156 1.45 -12.03 -20.49
C GLY A 156 1.81 -11.20 -21.72
N GLU A 157 1.36 -11.67 -22.89
CA GLU A 157 1.64 -11.09 -24.22
C GLU A 157 0.79 -9.85 -24.55
N GLU A 158 -0.09 -9.41 -23.65
CA GLU A 158 -1.03 -8.28 -23.86
C GLU A 158 -0.70 -7.06 -22.97
N THR A 159 0.55 -6.94 -22.52
CA THR A 159 0.99 -5.82 -21.67
C THR A 159 1.34 -4.57 -22.47
N TYR A 160 1.53 -3.42 -21.81
CA TYR A 160 1.64 -2.10 -22.47
C TYR A 160 2.93 -1.35 -22.12
N VAL A 161 3.58 -0.78 -23.13
CA VAL A 161 4.74 0.13 -22.99
C VAL A 161 4.40 1.50 -23.61
N PRO A 162 5.09 2.60 -23.22
CA PRO A 162 4.79 3.94 -23.71
C PRO A 162 5.09 4.05 -25.20
N GLU A 163 4.41 4.97 -25.89
CA GLU A 163 4.59 5.24 -27.33
C GLU A 163 6.07 5.46 -27.68
N ALA A 164 6.80 6.22 -26.86
CA ALA A 164 8.22 6.50 -27.08
C ALA A 164 9.12 5.24 -27.12
N MET A 165 8.68 4.12 -26.56
CA MET A 165 9.40 2.85 -26.55
C MET A 165 9.03 1.94 -27.74
N HIS A 166 8.04 2.33 -28.55
CA HIS A 166 7.69 1.62 -29.79
C HIS A 166 8.54 2.08 -30.99
N HIS A 167 9.19 3.25 -30.91
CA HIS A 167 10.10 3.72 -31.95
C HIS A 167 11.44 2.97 -31.94
N ILE A 168 12.10 2.91 -33.10
CA ILE A 168 13.43 2.31 -33.27
C ILE A 168 14.34 3.36 -33.94
N PRO A 169 15.35 3.91 -33.21
CA PRO A 169 15.58 3.72 -31.77
C PRO A 169 14.49 4.36 -30.90
N PRO A 170 14.34 3.96 -29.62
CA PRO A 170 13.41 4.59 -28.69
C PRO A 170 13.67 6.09 -28.54
N THR A 171 12.62 6.88 -28.37
CA THR A 171 12.71 8.36 -28.33
C THR A 171 12.21 8.95 -27.00
N PRO A 172 12.79 8.58 -25.85
CA PRO A 172 12.40 9.18 -24.57
C PRO A 172 12.71 10.67 -24.55
N SER A 173 11.71 11.48 -24.18
CA SER A 173 11.89 12.92 -23.99
C SER A 173 10.99 13.42 -22.86
N MET A 174 11.27 14.63 -22.35
CA MET A 174 10.39 15.26 -21.37
C MET A 174 8.97 15.45 -21.93
N ALA A 175 8.83 15.72 -23.23
CA ALA A 175 7.54 15.83 -23.89
C ALA A 175 6.79 14.49 -23.91
N ALA A 176 7.45 13.41 -24.32
CA ALA A 176 6.86 12.07 -24.34
C ALA A 176 6.48 11.58 -22.93
N ALA A 177 7.30 11.86 -21.92
CA ALA A 177 6.95 11.52 -20.54
C ALA A 177 5.77 12.34 -19.99
N ARG A 178 5.66 13.63 -20.36
CA ARG A 178 4.46 14.41 -20.06
C ARG A 178 3.24 13.81 -20.73
N GLU A 179 3.34 13.44 -22.00
CA GLU A 179 2.25 12.82 -22.76
C GLU A 179 1.79 11.49 -22.13
N GLU A 180 2.71 10.59 -21.77
CA GLU A 180 2.37 9.36 -21.04
C GLU A 180 1.62 9.68 -19.74
N ALA A 181 2.16 10.61 -18.93
CA ALA A 181 1.56 10.98 -17.66
C ALA A 181 0.16 11.61 -17.84
N GLU A 182 -0.02 12.47 -18.85
CA GLU A 182 -1.31 13.06 -19.20
C GLU A 182 -2.32 12.00 -19.63
N ASN A 183 -1.96 11.12 -20.57
CA ASN A 183 -2.82 10.05 -21.06
C ASN A 183 -3.32 9.15 -19.92
N VAL A 184 -2.40 8.72 -19.05
CA VAL A 184 -2.73 7.83 -17.93
C VAL A 184 -3.58 8.54 -16.87
N MET A 185 -3.12 9.68 -16.36
CA MET A 185 -3.80 10.38 -15.27
C MET A 185 -5.15 10.94 -15.73
N PHE A 186 -5.23 11.52 -16.92
CA PHE A 186 -6.48 12.06 -17.43
C PHE A 186 -7.47 10.96 -17.78
N GLY A 187 -7.02 9.89 -18.44
CA GLY A 187 -7.92 8.76 -18.73
C GLY A 187 -8.54 8.12 -17.48
N ALA A 188 -7.76 7.97 -16.39
CA ALA A 188 -8.31 7.48 -15.12
C ALA A 188 -9.27 8.49 -14.46
N LEU A 189 -8.93 9.78 -14.47
CA LEU A 189 -9.76 10.83 -13.86
C LEU A 189 -11.06 11.09 -14.62
N ASP A 190 -11.03 11.09 -15.95
CA ASP A 190 -12.20 11.26 -16.80
C ASP A 190 -13.23 10.17 -16.50
N ASN A 191 -12.78 8.91 -16.43
CA ASN A 191 -13.64 7.79 -16.05
C ASN A 191 -14.16 7.92 -14.61
N LEU A 192 -13.31 8.32 -13.66
CA LEU A 192 -13.71 8.52 -12.27
C LEU A 192 -14.80 9.60 -12.12
N PHE A 193 -14.61 10.76 -12.75
CA PHE A 193 -15.59 11.85 -12.71
C PHE A 193 -16.88 11.47 -13.47
N ALA A 194 -16.77 10.78 -14.60
CA ALA A 194 -17.92 10.28 -15.35
C ALA A 194 -18.75 9.27 -14.53
N ASN A 195 -18.10 8.37 -13.79
CA ASN A 195 -18.77 7.34 -12.99
C ASN A 195 -19.39 7.91 -11.70
N THR A 196 -18.71 8.87 -11.05
CA THR A 196 -19.13 9.41 -9.76
C THR A 196 -20.05 10.63 -9.86
N LYS A 197 -20.08 11.28 -11.02
CA LYS A 197 -20.78 12.56 -11.28
C LYS A 197 -20.37 13.69 -10.35
N ILE A 198 -19.19 13.59 -9.72
CA ILE A 198 -18.62 14.66 -8.90
C ILE A 198 -17.94 15.67 -9.80
N LYS A 199 -18.24 16.95 -9.59
CA LYS A 199 -17.62 18.04 -10.36
C LYS A 199 -16.18 18.21 -9.88
N PRO A 200 -15.21 18.42 -10.79
CA PRO A 200 -13.83 18.65 -10.38
C PRO A 200 -13.65 19.81 -9.37
N LYS A 201 -14.47 20.86 -9.46
CA LYS A 201 -14.47 21.98 -8.50
C LYS A 201 -14.83 21.59 -7.05
N ASP A 202 -15.50 20.45 -6.85
CA ASP A 202 -15.86 19.96 -5.51
C ASP A 202 -14.70 19.22 -4.82
N ILE A 203 -13.62 18.93 -5.54
CA ILE A 203 -12.44 18.24 -5.02
C ILE A 203 -11.64 19.20 -4.15
N GLY A 204 -11.40 18.81 -2.89
CA GLY A 204 -10.70 19.66 -1.93
C GLY A 204 -9.28 19.26 -1.60
N VAL A 205 -8.95 18.00 -1.81
CA VAL A 205 -7.61 17.44 -1.62
C VAL A 205 -7.25 16.64 -2.86
N LEU A 206 -6.05 16.84 -3.37
CA LEU A 206 -5.48 16.06 -4.46
C LEU A 206 -4.12 15.52 -4.01
N VAL A 207 -3.94 14.21 -4.03
CA VAL A 207 -2.65 13.57 -3.77
C VAL A 207 -2.25 12.81 -5.02
N VAL A 208 -1.17 13.22 -5.66
CA VAL A 208 -0.59 12.53 -6.82
C VAL A 208 0.67 11.82 -6.37
N ASN A 209 0.89 10.60 -6.85
CA ASN A 209 2.16 9.91 -6.67
C ASN A 209 2.67 9.32 -7.98
N CYS A 210 3.94 9.59 -8.26
CA CYS A 210 4.74 9.06 -9.36
C CYS A 210 6.20 9.06 -8.90
N SER A 211 6.87 7.92 -8.90
CA SER A 211 8.14 7.80 -8.19
C SER A 211 9.26 8.50 -8.94
N LEU A 212 9.35 8.25 -10.25
CA LEU A 212 10.54 8.54 -11.04
C LEU A 212 10.35 9.67 -12.06
N PHE A 213 9.16 10.28 -12.16
CA PHE A 213 8.94 11.46 -12.99
C PHE A 213 8.29 12.59 -12.19
N ASN A 214 9.12 13.57 -11.82
CA ASN A 214 8.75 14.72 -10.99
C ASN A 214 9.09 16.03 -11.71
N PRO A 215 8.35 16.40 -12.77
CA PRO A 215 8.63 17.59 -13.56
C PRO A 215 8.29 18.89 -12.82
N THR A 216 8.79 20.02 -13.32
CA THR A 216 8.31 21.36 -12.96
C THR A 216 7.57 21.97 -14.15
N PRO A 217 6.30 22.39 -14.02
CA PRO A 217 5.41 22.22 -12.86
C PRO A 217 5.05 20.75 -12.60
N SER A 218 4.64 20.45 -11.36
CA SER A 218 4.36 19.08 -10.88
C SER A 218 3.16 18.41 -11.57
N LEU A 219 3.06 17.08 -11.44
CA LEU A 219 1.92 16.32 -11.98
C LEU A 219 0.60 16.71 -11.28
N SER A 220 0.64 17.04 -10.00
CA SER A 220 -0.52 17.58 -9.30
C SER A 220 -0.98 18.93 -9.89
N ALA A 221 -0.04 19.81 -10.24
CA ALA A 221 -0.35 21.09 -10.89
C ALA A 221 -0.91 20.90 -12.31
N MET A 222 -0.40 19.92 -13.05
CA MET A 222 -0.93 19.50 -14.36
C MET A 222 -2.41 19.12 -14.27
N ILE A 223 -2.80 18.30 -13.28
CA ILE A 223 -4.21 17.92 -13.04
C ILE A 223 -5.05 19.15 -12.64
N VAL A 224 -4.56 19.98 -11.73
CA VAL A 224 -5.25 21.23 -11.31
C VAL A 224 -5.55 22.10 -12.52
N ASN A 225 -4.57 22.28 -13.40
CA ASN A 225 -4.71 23.08 -14.62
C ASN A 225 -5.69 22.45 -15.62
N LYS A 226 -5.62 21.14 -15.86
CA LYS A 226 -6.49 20.44 -16.81
C LYS A 226 -7.97 20.52 -16.41
N TYR A 227 -8.27 20.21 -15.15
CA TYR A 227 -9.65 20.09 -14.67
C TYR A 227 -10.22 21.37 -14.04
N LYS A 228 -9.42 22.45 -14.01
CA LYS A 228 -9.78 23.73 -13.38
C LYS A 228 -10.33 23.53 -11.96
N LEU A 229 -9.56 22.77 -11.17
CA LEU A 229 -9.88 22.50 -9.77
C LEU A 229 -9.95 23.82 -8.98
N ARG A 230 -10.63 23.80 -7.84
CA ARG A 230 -10.85 25.03 -7.04
C ARG A 230 -9.53 25.69 -6.62
N GLY A 231 -9.53 27.02 -6.54
CA GLY A 231 -8.31 27.81 -6.26
C GLY A 231 -7.68 27.59 -4.88
N ASN A 232 -8.44 27.06 -3.92
CA ASN A 232 -7.97 26.71 -2.57
C ASN A 232 -7.75 25.20 -2.38
N ILE A 233 -7.47 24.46 -3.45
CA ILE A 233 -7.19 23.03 -3.38
C ILE A 233 -5.91 22.75 -2.58
N ARG A 234 -5.93 21.68 -1.78
CA ARG A 234 -4.72 21.14 -1.14
C ARG A 234 -4.13 20.06 -2.04
N SER A 235 -3.12 20.42 -2.83
CA SER A 235 -2.47 19.49 -3.76
C SER A 235 -1.09 19.04 -3.26
N PHE A 236 -0.83 17.73 -3.34
CA PHE A 236 0.43 17.10 -2.97
C PHE A 236 0.96 16.25 -4.13
N ASN A 237 2.27 16.27 -4.36
CA ASN A 237 2.96 15.45 -5.35
C ASN A 237 4.04 14.62 -4.63
N LEU A 238 3.87 13.30 -4.57
CA LEU A 238 4.76 12.37 -3.89
C LEU A 238 5.67 11.67 -4.92
N GLY A 239 6.98 11.68 -4.67
CA GLY A 239 7.98 11.01 -5.50
C GLY A 239 8.95 10.14 -4.68
N GLY A 240 9.70 9.26 -5.36
CA GLY A 240 10.77 8.45 -4.75
C GLY A 240 10.33 7.36 -3.75
N MET A 241 9.04 7.00 -3.70
CA MET A 241 8.51 6.03 -2.72
C MET A 241 8.25 4.62 -3.30
N GLY A 242 8.36 4.46 -4.62
CA GLY A 242 8.17 3.19 -5.34
C GLY A 242 6.75 2.67 -5.28
N CYS A 243 6.57 1.37 -5.50
CA CYS A 243 5.25 0.76 -5.68
C CYS A 243 4.33 0.78 -4.45
N SER A 244 4.84 1.15 -3.26
CA SER A 244 4.01 1.32 -2.06
C SER A 244 3.37 2.70 -1.94
N ALA A 245 3.69 3.62 -2.85
CA ALA A 245 3.26 5.02 -2.81
C ALA A 245 1.74 5.19 -2.83
N GLY A 246 1.00 4.30 -3.50
CA GLY A 246 -0.46 4.34 -3.54
C GLY A 246 -1.09 4.24 -2.15
N VAL A 247 -0.63 3.30 -1.31
CA VAL A 247 -1.12 3.16 0.08
C VAL A 247 -0.70 4.35 0.94
N ILE A 248 0.51 4.89 0.72
CA ILE A 248 0.98 6.09 1.42
C ILE A 248 0.12 7.31 1.07
N ALA A 249 -0.26 7.43 -0.20
CA ALA A 249 -1.12 8.51 -0.67
C ALA A 249 -2.54 8.40 -0.10
N ILE A 250 -3.08 7.18 0.04
CA ILE A 250 -4.34 6.93 0.75
C ILE A 250 -4.24 7.34 2.22
N ASP A 251 -3.14 7.03 2.90
CA ASP A 251 -2.92 7.44 4.29
C ASP A 251 -2.90 8.96 4.45
N LEU A 252 -2.16 9.66 3.57
CA LEU A 252 -2.12 11.12 3.55
C LEU A 252 -3.51 11.71 3.27
N ALA A 253 -4.24 11.17 2.29
CA ALA A 253 -5.59 11.63 1.98
C ALA A 253 -6.55 11.38 3.16
N LYS A 254 -6.43 10.24 3.86
CA LYS A 254 -7.19 9.94 5.08
C LYS A 254 -6.93 10.99 6.15
N ASP A 255 -5.66 11.34 6.41
CA ASP A 255 -5.30 12.36 7.41
C ASP A 255 -5.84 13.74 7.03
N MET A 256 -5.73 14.13 5.75
CA MET A 256 -6.33 15.38 5.25
C MET A 256 -7.85 15.39 5.40
N LEU A 257 -8.53 14.26 5.22
CA LEU A 257 -9.97 14.12 5.46
C LEU A 257 -10.35 14.09 6.94
N GLN A 258 -9.43 13.81 7.86
CA GLN A 258 -9.69 14.01 9.29
C GLN A 258 -9.70 15.50 9.65
N VAL A 259 -8.77 16.26 9.06
CA VAL A 259 -8.62 17.71 9.27
C VAL A 259 -9.73 18.49 8.57
N HIS A 260 -9.98 18.22 7.28
CA HIS A 260 -10.92 18.98 6.47
C HIS A 260 -12.29 18.30 6.38
N ARG A 261 -13.31 18.92 6.99
CA ARG A 261 -14.67 18.38 7.06
C ARG A 261 -15.40 18.49 5.72
N ASN A 262 -16.29 17.53 5.47
CA ASN A 262 -17.28 17.55 4.40
C ASN A 262 -16.69 17.82 3.00
N THR A 263 -15.60 17.13 2.65
CA THR A 263 -14.87 17.35 1.39
C THR A 263 -14.56 16.03 0.69
N TYR A 264 -14.18 16.15 -0.59
CA TYR A 264 -13.60 15.06 -1.36
C TYR A 264 -12.08 15.13 -1.38
N ALA A 265 -11.45 13.96 -1.41
CA ALA A 265 -10.04 13.80 -1.73
C ALA A 265 -9.90 12.87 -2.94
N VAL A 266 -9.03 13.23 -3.87
CA VAL A 266 -8.67 12.37 -5.01
C VAL A 266 -7.23 11.94 -4.85
N VAL A 267 -6.98 10.63 -4.95
CA VAL A 267 -5.64 10.06 -5.01
C VAL A 267 -5.39 9.55 -6.41
N VAL A 268 -4.34 10.05 -7.07
CA VAL A 268 -3.90 9.57 -8.39
C VAL A 268 -2.55 8.91 -8.25
N SER A 269 -2.45 7.66 -8.71
CA SER A 269 -1.24 6.85 -8.64
C SER A 269 -0.84 6.42 -10.05
N THR A 270 0.40 6.66 -10.44
CA THR A 270 0.95 6.23 -11.73
C THR A 270 2.46 6.07 -11.60
N GLU A 271 3.10 5.51 -12.61
CA GLU A 271 4.54 5.51 -12.77
C GLU A 271 4.85 5.82 -14.22
N ASN A 272 5.68 6.84 -14.43
CA ASN A 272 6.15 7.15 -15.77
C ASN A 272 7.37 6.29 -16.07
N ILE A 273 7.26 5.47 -17.10
CA ILE A 273 8.35 4.58 -17.51
C ILE A 273 9.10 5.09 -18.74
N THR A 274 8.58 6.10 -19.45
CA THR A 274 9.27 6.72 -20.61
C THR A 274 10.66 7.26 -20.26
N GLN A 275 10.80 8.04 -19.20
CA GLN A 275 12.10 8.66 -18.84
C GLN A 275 13.03 7.76 -18.03
N ASN A 276 12.56 6.58 -17.65
CA ASN A 276 13.27 5.71 -16.71
C ASN A 276 13.68 4.37 -17.34
N TRP A 277 13.58 4.27 -18.65
CA TRP A 277 14.09 3.13 -19.39
C TRP A 277 15.61 3.07 -19.31
N TYR A 278 16.14 1.94 -18.87
CA TYR A 278 17.58 1.76 -18.74
C TYR A 278 18.18 1.24 -20.06
N PHE A 279 19.13 1.99 -20.61
CA PHE A 279 19.81 1.66 -21.88
C PHE A 279 21.18 0.99 -21.68
N GLY A 280 21.53 0.56 -20.47
CA GLY A 280 22.81 -0.09 -20.19
C GLY A 280 22.71 -1.60 -20.04
N ASN A 281 23.80 -2.23 -19.58
CA ASN A 281 23.94 -3.69 -19.54
C ASN A 281 24.00 -4.28 -18.11
N LYS A 282 23.82 -3.46 -17.07
CA LYS A 282 23.79 -3.93 -15.68
C LYS A 282 22.51 -4.71 -15.40
N LYS A 283 22.62 -6.03 -15.19
CA LYS A 283 21.48 -6.94 -14.98
C LYS A 283 20.49 -6.48 -13.89
N SER A 284 20.98 -5.90 -12.79
CA SER A 284 20.10 -5.41 -11.70
C SER A 284 19.21 -4.23 -12.11
N MET A 285 19.56 -3.52 -13.17
CA MET A 285 18.81 -2.37 -13.72
C MET A 285 17.97 -2.73 -14.95
N LEU A 286 18.19 -3.90 -15.56
CA LEU A 286 17.39 -4.39 -16.68
C LEU A 286 16.04 -5.00 -16.24
N ILE A 287 15.96 -5.49 -14.99
CA ILE A 287 14.73 -6.11 -14.46
C ILE A 287 13.53 -5.14 -14.54
N PRO A 288 13.64 -3.86 -14.14
CA PRO A 288 12.55 -2.90 -14.33
C PRO A 288 12.02 -2.76 -15.76
N ASN A 289 12.88 -2.70 -16.78
CA ASN A 289 12.46 -2.62 -18.19
C ASN A 289 11.52 -3.78 -18.57
N CYS A 290 11.83 -4.99 -18.08
CA CYS A 290 11.04 -6.18 -18.37
C CYS A 290 9.71 -6.23 -17.61
N LEU A 291 9.64 -5.68 -16.38
CA LEU A 291 8.48 -5.84 -15.49
C LEU A 291 7.46 -4.71 -15.56
N PHE A 292 7.94 -3.45 -15.60
CA PHE A 292 7.08 -2.30 -15.47
C PHE A 292 6.31 -2.02 -16.76
N ARG A 293 5.06 -1.63 -16.60
CA ARG A 293 4.13 -1.39 -17.71
C ARG A 293 3.30 -0.16 -17.43
N VAL A 294 2.79 0.46 -18.51
CA VAL A 294 1.98 1.67 -18.43
C VAL A 294 0.70 1.38 -17.65
N GLY A 295 0.42 2.19 -16.63
CA GLY A 295 -0.79 2.09 -15.85
C GLY A 295 -0.94 3.20 -14.83
N GLY A 296 -2.15 3.31 -14.31
CA GLY A 296 -2.47 4.28 -13.28
C GLY A 296 -3.87 4.12 -12.73
N SER A 297 -4.12 4.71 -11.57
CA SER A 297 -5.43 4.72 -10.94
C SER A 297 -5.79 6.10 -10.39
N ALA A 298 -7.08 6.41 -10.38
CA ALA A 298 -7.66 7.57 -9.73
C ALA A 298 -8.72 7.10 -8.74
N VAL A 299 -8.63 7.56 -7.50
CA VAL A 299 -9.41 7.05 -6.35
C VAL A 299 -10.13 8.22 -5.69
N LEU A 300 -11.47 8.17 -5.61
CA LEU A 300 -12.27 9.19 -4.95
C LEU A 300 -12.62 8.80 -3.51
N LEU A 301 -12.07 9.54 -2.56
CA LEU A 301 -12.36 9.42 -1.14
C LEU A 301 -13.28 10.55 -0.66
N SER A 302 -14.11 10.26 0.34
CA SER A 302 -15.02 11.21 0.97
C SER A 302 -15.11 11.00 2.47
N ASN A 303 -15.29 12.09 3.23
CA ASN A 303 -15.70 12.03 4.63
C ASN A 303 -17.13 12.56 4.86
N LYS A 304 -17.90 12.77 3.78
CA LYS A 304 -19.26 13.29 3.84
C LYS A 304 -20.21 12.17 4.29
N GLY A 305 -21.06 12.44 5.29
CA GLY A 305 -22.04 11.48 5.78
C GLY A 305 -23.04 11.02 4.71
N SER A 306 -23.38 11.91 3.78
CA SER A 306 -24.27 11.62 2.64
C SER A 306 -23.71 10.58 1.68
N ASP A 307 -22.38 10.46 1.56
CA ASP A 307 -21.74 9.50 0.65
C ASP A 307 -21.73 8.07 1.17
N LYS A 308 -22.01 7.86 2.47
CA LYS A 308 -22.02 6.53 3.11
C LYS A 308 -22.89 5.52 2.36
N ARG A 309 -24.04 5.96 1.82
CA ARG A 309 -25.00 5.08 1.13
C ARG A 309 -24.56 4.66 -0.28
N ARG A 310 -23.78 5.51 -0.96
CA ARG A 310 -23.34 5.23 -2.34
C ARG A 310 -21.93 4.63 -2.40
N ALA A 311 -21.10 4.88 -1.40
CA ALA A 311 -19.72 4.43 -1.37
C ALA A 311 -19.58 2.91 -1.50
N LYS A 312 -18.56 2.47 -2.22
CA LYS A 312 -18.21 1.06 -2.36
C LYS A 312 -17.63 0.50 -1.07
N TYR A 313 -16.66 1.23 -0.48
CA TYR A 313 -15.93 0.76 0.69
C TYR A 313 -15.79 1.83 1.77
N LYS A 314 -15.48 1.36 2.98
CA LYS A 314 -14.98 2.18 4.09
C LYS A 314 -13.53 1.79 4.38
N LEU A 315 -12.67 2.79 4.56
CA LEU A 315 -11.31 2.57 5.04
C LEU A 315 -11.36 2.25 6.55
N VAL A 316 -10.83 1.09 6.93
CA VAL A 316 -10.84 0.62 8.32
C VAL A 316 -9.50 0.89 8.99
N HIS A 317 -8.40 0.43 8.37
CA HIS A 317 -7.05 0.60 8.89
C HIS A 317 -6.06 0.90 7.78
N VAL A 318 -5.03 1.66 8.11
CA VAL A 318 -3.82 1.82 7.30
C VAL A 318 -2.62 1.60 8.22
N VAL A 319 -1.68 0.75 7.81
CA VAL A 319 -0.48 0.43 8.59
C VAL A 319 0.74 0.66 7.71
N ARG A 320 1.67 1.45 8.22
CA ARG A 320 2.92 1.80 7.53
C ARG A 320 4.13 1.20 8.22
N THR A 321 4.97 0.54 7.44
CA THR A 321 6.29 0.08 7.89
C THR A 321 7.35 0.74 7.03
N HIS A 322 8.33 1.35 7.68
CA HIS A 322 9.50 1.95 7.04
C HIS A 322 10.78 1.30 7.58
N LYS A 323 11.63 0.81 6.68
CA LYS A 323 12.91 0.15 7.02
C LYS A 323 14.14 0.93 6.58
N GLY A 324 14.00 2.10 5.95
CA GLY A 324 15.15 2.88 5.44
C GLY A 324 16.12 3.46 6.46
N ALA A 325 15.97 3.18 7.76
CA ALA A 325 17.04 3.39 8.73
C ALA A 325 18.09 2.25 8.71
N ASP A 326 17.78 1.13 8.07
CA ASP A 326 18.71 0.03 7.79
C ASP A 326 19.32 0.25 6.39
N ASP A 327 20.66 0.25 6.32
CA ASP A 327 21.39 0.59 5.09
C ASP A 327 21.11 -0.39 3.95
N LYS A 328 20.94 -1.68 4.26
CA LYS A 328 20.61 -2.69 3.23
C LYS A 328 19.21 -2.45 2.68
N ALA A 329 18.24 -2.19 3.55
CA ALA A 329 16.88 -1.86 3.16
C ALA A 329 16.81 -0.54 2.38
N PHE A 330 17.60 0.46 2.76
CA PHE A 330 17.68 1.74 2.06
C PHE A 330 18.24 1.56 0.63
N ARG A 331 19.33 0.81 0.47
CA ARG A 331 19.98 0.52 -0.83
C ARG A 331 19.31 -0.60 -1.64
N CYS A 332 18.21 -1.15 -1.15
CA CYS A 332 17.57 -2.33 -1.75
C CYS A 332 16.97 -2.06 -3.14
N VAL A 333 16.39 -0.88 -3.32
CA VAL A 333 15.82 -0.38 -4.58
C VAL A 333 16.31 1.04 -4.69
N TYR A 334 17.26 1.26 -5.59
CA TYR A 334 18.03 2.51 -5.62
C TYR A 334 18.22 2.98 -7.05
N GLN A 335 18.00 4.27 -7.29
CA GLN A 335 18.27 4.88 -8.58
C GLN A 335 19.71 5.39 -8.59
N GLU A 336 20.52 4.90 -9.53
CA GLU A 336 21.94 5.23 -9.65
C GLU A 336 22.35 5.23 -11.14
N GLN A 337 23.53 5.75 -11.42
CA GLN A 337 24.17 5.58 -12.72
C GLN A 337 25.01 4.29 -12.71
N ASP A 338 25.09 3.62 -13.86
CA ASP A 338 26.08 2.57 -14.07
C ASP A 338 27.47 3.15 -14.38
N ASP A 339 28.43 2.27 -14.65
CA ASP A 339 29.82 2.64 -14.90
C ASP A 339 29.99 3.48 -16.20
N ASP A 340 29.01 3.44 -17.11
CA ASP A 340 28.96 4.21 -18.36
C ASP A 340 28.13 5.50 -18.21
N GLY A 341 27.69 5.84 -16.99
CA GLY A 341 26.88 7.03 -16.70
C GLY A 341 25.39 6.89 -17.06
N LYS A 342 24.93 5.71 -17.50
CA LYS A 342 23.53 5.46 -17.85
C LYS A 342 22.71 5.29 -16.57
N THR A 343 21.68 6.12 -16.40
CA THR A 343 20.84 6.11 -15.19
C THR A 343 19.85 4.94 -15.24
N GLY A 344 19.73 4.20 -14.15
CA GLY A 344 18.77 3.11 -14.00
C GLY A 344 18.33 2.89 -12.55
N VAL A 345 17.34 2.01 -12.35
CA VAL A 345 16.91 1.59 -11.01
C VAL A 345 17.44 0.20 -10.72
N SER A 346 18.41 0.12 -9.81
CA SER A 346 19.06 -1.11 -9.40
C SER A 346 18.22 -1.85 -8.35
N LEU A 347 17.94 -3.13 -8.59
CA LEU A 347 17.30 -4.03 -7.64
C LEU A 347 18.34 -4.93 -6.97
N SER A 348 18.45 -4.85 -5.64
CA SER A 348 19.36 -5.69 -4.85
C SER A 348 18.93 -7.17 -4.85
N LYS A 349 19.91 -8.07 -4.80
CA LYS A 349 19.68 -9.51 -4.60
C LYS A 349 19.04 -9.83 -3.24
N ASP A 350 19.20 -8.93 -2.25
CA ASP A 350 18.62 -9.06 -0.91
C ASP A 350 17.13 -8.66 -0.86
N LEU A 351 16.53 -8.26 -1.99
CA LEU A 351 15.17 -7.73 -2.08
C LEU A 351 14.14 -8.62 -1.38
N MET A 352 14.17 -9.92 -1.61
CA MET A 352 13.20 -10.86 -1.05
C MET A 352 13.33 -10.98 0.47
N ALA A 353 14.56 -11.03 0.99
CA ALA A 353 14.80 -11.12 2.43
C ALA A 353 14.37 -9.82 3.15
N ILE A 354 14.69 -8.67 2.57
CA ILE A 354 14.30 -7.36 3.09
C ILE A 354 12.77 -7.20 3.04
N ALA A 355 12.13 -7.63 1.96
CA ALA A 355 10.68 -7.65 1.82
C ALA A 355 10.01 -8.52 2.88
N GLY A 356 10.52 -9.74 3.11
CA GLY A 356 10.03 -10.63 4.17
C GLY A 356 10.16 -10.02 5.56
N GLY A 357 11.28 -9.35 5.86
CA GLY A 357 11.47 -8.64 7.13
C GLY A 357 10.52 -7.44 7.33
N ALA A 358 10.28 -6.68 6.26
CA ALA A 358 9.34 -5.57 6.27
C ALA A 358 7.88 -6.05 6.40
N LEU A 359 7.52 -7.12 5.68
CA LEU A 359 6.22 -7.81 5.78
C LEU A 359 5.98 -8.26 7.21
N LYS A 360 6.93 -9.00 7.81
CA LYS A 360 6.83 -9.48 9.19
C LYS A 360 6.56 -8.34 10.18
N THR A 361 7.23 -7.20 9.98
CA THR A 361 7.02 -6.01 10.82
C THR A 361 5.64 -5.40 10.59
N ASN A 362 5.16 -5.34 9.34
CA ASN A 362 3.84 -4.81 9.01
C ASN A 362 2.71 -5.68 9.59
N ILE A 363 2.75 -7.01 9.38
CA ILE A 363 1.71 -7.93 9.87
C ILE A 363 1.68 -8.02 11.40
N THR A 364 2.82 -7.80 12.05
CA THR A 364 2.92 -7.67 13.52
C THR A 364 2.09 -6.49 14.03
N THR A 365 2.08 -5.37 13.32
CA THR A 365 1.26 -4.20 13.67
C THR A 365 -0.19 -4.36 13.21
N LEU A 366 -0.42 -4.99 12.05
CA LEU A 366 -1.76 -5.17 11.49
C LEU A 366 -2.59 -6.22 12.25
N GLY A 367 -1.97 -7.33 12.66
CA GLY A 367 -2.65 -8.48 13.26
C GLY A 367 -3.62 -8.12 14.39
N PRO A 368 -3.18 -7.40 15.44
CA PRO A 368 -4.05 -7.00 16.56
C PRO A 368 -5.24 -6.10 16.15
N LEU A 369 -5.15 -5.42 15.01
CA LEU A 369 -6.21 -4.53 14.52
C LEU A 369 -7.29 -5.29 13.73
N VAL A 370 -6.98 -6.49 13.22
CA VAL A 370 -7.84 -7.15 12.22
C VAL A 370 -8.25 -8.57 12.57
N LEU A 371 -7.45 -9.28 13.37
CA LEU A 371 -7.67 -10.68 13.71
C LEU A 371 -8.67 -10.84 14.87
N PRO A 372 -9.41 -11.95 14.92
CA PRO A 372 -10.22 -12.32 16.09
C PRO A 372 -9.41 -12.43 17.37
N ILE A 373 -10.04 -12.23 18.53
CA ILE A 373 -9.38 -12.30 19.84
C ILE A 373 -8.73 -13.68 20.08
N SER A 374 -9.34 -14.77 19.61
CA SER A 374 -8.78 -16.13 19.72
C SER A 374 -7.39 -16.24 19.07
N GLU A 375 -7.23 -15.70 17.88
CA GLU A 375 -5.96 -15.65 17.14
C GLU A 375 -4.93 -14.76 17.85
N GLN A 376 -5.38 -13.61 18.38
CA GLN A 376 -4.52 -12.71 19.14
C GLN A 376 -3.98 -13.37 20.40
N LEU A 377 -4.83 -14.10 21.14
CA LEU A 377 -4.43 -14.83 22.34
C LEU A 377 -3.44 -15.96 22.00
N LEU A 378 -3.68 -16.72 20.92
CA LEU A 378 -2.79 -17.79 20.48
C LEU A 378 -1.41 -17.27 20.07
N PHE A 379 -1.37 -16.17 19.30
CA PHE A 379 -0.14 -15.49 18.91
C PHE A 379 0.61 -14.93 20.14
N PHE A 380 -0.10 -14.30 21.07
CA PHE A 380 0.51 -13.76 22.29
C PHE A 380 1.06 -14.88 23.18
N ALA A 381 0.32 -15.97 23.38
CA ALA A 381 0.75 -17.12 24.15
C ALA A 381 2.06 -17.73 23.58
N THR A 382 2.15 -17.87 22.25
CA THR A 382 3.37 -18.38 21.60
C THR A 382 4.56 -17.43 21.72
N LEU A 383 4.34 -16.11 21.71
CA LEU A 383 5.39 -15.14 21.99
C LEU A 383 5.89 -15.22 23.45
N VAL A 384 4.98 -15.38 24.41
CA VAL A 384 5.31 -15.52 25.85
C VAL A 384 6.08 -16.82 26.10
N VAL A 385 5.60 -17.94 25.57
CA VAL A 385 6.26 -19.26 25.64
C VAL A 385 7.68 -19.17 25.09
N LYS A 386 7.87 -18.55 23.92
CA LYS A 386 9.20 -18.38 23.33
C LYS A 386 10.13 -17.56 24.22
N LYS A 387 9.63 -16.49 24.85
CA LYS A 387 10.40 -15.60 25.71
C LYS A 387 10.77 -16.25 27.04
N LEU A 388 9.84 -16.99 27.67
CA LEU A 388 10.04 -17.59 28.99
C LEU A 388 10.80 -18.91 28.93
N LEU A 389 10.62 -19.70 27.87
CA LEU A 389 11.19 -21.06 27.78
C LEU A 389 12.42 -21.14 26.87
N ASN A 390 12.94 -20.02 26.36
CA ASN A 390 14.07 -19.96 25.42
C ASN A 390 13.98 -20.97 24.26
N ALA A 391 12.75 -21.36 23.92
CA ALA A 391 12.51 -22.50 23.07
C ALA A 391 12.69 -22.09 21.60
N LYS A 392 13.35 -22.94 20.80
CA LYS A 392 13.48 -22.80 19.33
C LYS A 392 12.15 -23.00 18.59
N VAL A 393 11.03 -22.59 19.18
CA VAL A 393 9.69 -22.72 18.58
C VAL A 393 9.57 -21.70 17.45
N LYS A 394 9.16 -22.20 16.27
CA LYS A 394 8.86 -21.33 15.12
C LYS A 394 7.71 -20.39 15.51
N PRO A 395 7.82 -19.07 15.27
CA PRO A 395 6.74 -18.14 15.58
C PRO A 395 5.45 -18.58 14.89
N TYR A 396 4.34 -18.60 15.64
CA TYR A 396 3.02 -18.80 15.05
C TYR A 396 2.74 -17.68 14.05
N ILE A 397 2.31 -18.04 12.84
CA ILE A 397 1.89 -17.09 11.81
C ILE A 397 0.37 -17.02 11.92
N PRO A 398 -0.20 -15.86 12.32
CA PRO A 398 -1.64 -15.74 12.48
C PRO A 398 -2.39 -16.01 11.18
N ASP A 399 -3.56 -16.63 11.29
CA ASP A 399 -4.36 -16.90 10.11
C ASP A 399 -5.13 -15.66 9.63
N PHE A 400 -4.50 -14.90 8.74
CA PHE A 400 -5.12 -13.73 8.13
C PHE A 400 -6.33 -14.04 7.24
N LYS A 401 -6.55 -15.30 6.85
CA LYS A 401 -7.77 -15.73 6.12
C LYS A 401 -9.03 -15.58 6.97
N LEU A 402 -8.89 -15.57 8.30
CA LEU A 402 -10.00 -15.31 9.22
C LEU A 402 -10.39 -13.81 9.28
N ALA A 403 -9.48 -12.92 8.88
CA ALA A 403 -9.70 -11.47 8.94
C ALA A 403 -10.15 -10.87 7.60
N PHE A 404 -9.82 -11.51 6.48
CA PHE A 404 -9.99 -10.96 5.14
C PHE A 404 -10.58 -11.98 4.17
N ASP A 405 -11.55 -11.52 3.37
CA ASP A 405 -12.14 -12.31 2.29
C ASP A 405 -11.33 -12.20 0.99
N HIS A 406 -10.68 -11.04 0.78
CA HIS A 406 -9.96 -10.73 -0.47
C HIS A 406 -8.59 -10.13 -0.18
N PHE A 407 -7.60 -10.52 -0.98
CA PHE A 407 -6.22 -10.08 -0.88
C PHE A 407 -5.81 -9.41 -2.19
N CYS A 408 -5.23 -8.22 -2.08
CA CYS A 408 -4.63 -7.46 -3.16
C CYS A 408 -3.15 -7.28 -2.82
N ILE A 409 -2.35 -8.26 -3.24
CA ILE A 409 -0.90 -8.28 -3.06
C ILE A 409 -0.27 -7.63 -4.28
N HIS A 410 0.45 -6.53 -4.07
CA HIS A 410 1.09 -5.79 -5.13
C HIS A 410 1.80 -6.70 -6.15
N ALA A 411 1.35 -6.61 -7.41
CA ALA A 411 1.93 -7.26 -8.57
C ALA A 411 3.33 -6.70 -8.95
N GLY A 412 4.30 -6.79 -8.03
CA GLY A 412 5.68 -6.36 -8.25
C GLY A 412 6.47 -7.29 -9.17
N GLY A 413 6.07 -8.56 -9.20
CA GLY A 413 6.65 -9.64 -9.96
C GLY A 413 6.23 -10.98 -9.36
N ARG A 414 6.32 -12.06 -10.14
CA ARG A 414 5.84 -13.38 -9.71
C ARG A 414 6.45 -13.83 -8.38
N ALA A 415 7.77 -13.68 -8.21
CA ALA A 415 8.47 -14.11 -6.99
C ALA A 415 7.93 -13.45 -5.71
N VAL A 416 7.50 -12.19 -5.80
CA VAL A 416 6.89 -11.48 -4.66
C VAL A 416 5.55 -12.11 -4.29
N ILE A 417 4.71 -12.42 -5.28
CA ILE A 417 3.40 -13.06 -5.04
C ILE A 417 3.60 -14.46 -4.44
N ASP A 418 4.49 -15.28 -5.03
CA ASP A 418 4.79 -16.64 -4.58
C ASP A 418 5.28 -16.65 -3.11
N GLU A 419 6.14 -15.69 -2.76
CA GLU A 419 6.68 -15.58 -1.39
C GLU A 419 5.62 -15.16 -0.38
N LEU A 420 4.69 -14.26 -0.73
CA LEU A 420 3.57 -13.92 0.15
C LEU A 420 2.56 -15.06 0.28
N GLU A 421 2.24 -15.75 -0.81
CA GLU A 421 1.36 -16.93 -0.79
C GLU A 421 1.89 -17.97 0.21
N LYS A 422 3.18 -18.28 0.11
CA LYS A 422 3.85 -19.23 0.98
C LYS A 422 3.93 -18.74 2.43
N ASN A 423 4.38 -17.51 2.66
CA ASN A 423 4.59 -17.00 4.03
C ASN A 423 3.29 -16.78 4.80
N LEU A 424 2.20 -16.43 4.11
CA LEU A 424 0.88 -16.21 4.73
C LEU A 424 -0.03 -17.44 4.63
N GLN A 425 0.47 -18.55 4.05
CA GLN A 425 -0.28 -19.79 3.85
C GLN A 425 -1.64 -19.52 3.18
N LEU A 426 -1.58 -18.77 2.09
CA LEU A 426 -2.76 -18.40 1.30
C LEU A 426 -3.08 -19.50 0.29
N LEU A 427 -4.38 -19.72 0.07
CA LEU A 427 -4.86 -20.54 -1.04
C LEU A 427 -4.66 -19.84 -2.40
N PRO A 428 -4.55 -20.57 -3.52
CA PRO A 428 -4.39 -20.01 -4.87
C PRO A 428 -5.45 -18.95 -5.23
N MET A 429 -6.69 -19.13 -4.75
CA MET A 429 -7.78 -18.18 -4.97
C MET A 429 -7.52 -16.79 -4.38
N HIS A 430 -6.78 -16.70 -3.27
CA HIS A 430 -6.47 -15.41 -2.63
C HIS A 430 -5.43 -14.61 -3.42
N VAL A 431 -4.53 -15.28 -4.15
CA VAL A 431 -3.49 -14.62 -4.94
C VAL A 431 -3.85 -14.49 -6.42
N GLU A 432 -4.99 -15.06 -6.83
CA GLU A 432 -5.48 -15.04 -8.22
C GLU A 432 -5.55 -13.62 -8.77
N ALA A 433 -6.12 -12.66 -8.01
CA ALA A 433 -6.25 -11.27 -8.46
C ALA A 433 -4.90 -10.64 -8.80
N SER A 434 -3.89 -10.88 -7.95
CA SER A 434 -2.52 -10.41 -8.12
C SER A 434 -1.81 -11.07 -9.31
N ARG A 435 -1.94 -12.40 -9.46
CA ARG A 435 -1.36 -13.14 -10.60
C ARG A 435 -1.98 -12.72 -11.93
N MET A 436 -3.31 -12.62 -11.99
CA MET A 436 -4.00 -12.23 -13.21
C MET A 436 -3.72 -10.77 -13.57
N THR A 437 -3.64 -9.88 -12.58
CA THR A 437 -3.24 -8.49 -12.81
C THR A 437 -1.83 -8.40 -13.37
N LEU A 438 -0.87 -9.12 -12.79
CA LEU A 438 0.51 -9.18 -13.29
C LEU A 438 0.55 -9.71 -14.73
N HIS A 439 -0.21 -10.76 -15.02
CA HIS A 439 -0.28 -11.34 -16.36
C HIS A 439 -0.87 -10.35 -17.38
N ARG A 440 -2.01 -9.73 -17.05
CA ARG A 440 -2.74 -8.88 -18.01
C ARG A 440 -2.11 -7.52 -18.20
N PHE A 441 -1.62 -6.89 -17.14
CA PHE A 441 -1.22 -5.49 -17.13
C PHE A 441 0.24 -5.27 -16.76
N GLY A 442 0.96 -6.31 -16.30
CA GLY A 442 2.31 -6.19 -15.78
C GLY A 442 2.36 -5.42 -14.45
N ASN A 443 3.57 -4.98 -14.08
CA ASN A 443 3.76 -4.18 -12.89
C ASN A 443 3.46 -2.70 -13.20
N THR A 444 2.27 -2.23 -12.82
CA THR A 444 1.87 -0.81 -12.92
C THR A 444 2.26 0.01 -11.69
N SER A 445 3.32 -0.40 -10.99
CA SER A 445 3.84 0.26 -9.78
C SER A 445 2.76 0.43 -8.70
N SER A 446 2.65 1.65 -8.17
CA SER A 446 1.71 2.08 -7.13
C SER A 446 0.23 1.83 -7.43
N SER A 447 -0.14 1.66 -8.70
CA SER A 447 -1.53 1.40 -9.08
C SER A 447 -1.94 -0.08 -9.10
N SER A 448 -1.01 -1.04 -9.09
CA SER A 448 -1.32 -2.48 -9.30
C SER A 448 -2.41 -3.02 -8.37
N ILE A 449 -2.37 -2.65 -7.09
CA ILE A 449 -3.35 -3.07 -6.07
C ILE A 449 -4.79 -2.62 -6.35
N TRP A 450 -4.98 -1.64 -7.24
CA TRP A 450 -6.30 -1.18 -7.69
C TRP A 450 -6.83 -2.00 -8.88
N TYR A 451 -5.95 -2.47 -9.76
CA TYR A 451 -6.33 -3.43 -10.81
C TYR A 451 -6.72 -4.77 -10.20
N GLU A 452 -6.06 -5.18 -9.11
CA GLU A 452 -6.38 -6.39 -8.33
C GLU A 452 -7.77 -6.30 -7.67
N LEU A 453 -8.10 -5.13 -7.10
CA LEU A 453 -9.43 -4.87 -6.56
C LEU A 453 -10.48 -4.87 -7.67
N ALA A 454 -10.18 -4.24 -8.82
CA ALA A 454 -11.06 -4.22 -9.98
C ALA A 454 -11.31 -5.62 -10.54
N TYR A 455 -10.31 -6.50 -10.52
CA TYR A 455 -10.45 -7.90 -10.92
C TYR A 455 -11.48 -8.61 -10.03
N THR A 456 -11.35 -8.44 -8.71
CA THR A 456 -12.24 -9.05 -7.72
C THR A 456 -13.68 -8.55 -7.88
N GLU A 457 -13.86 -7.25 -8.13
CA GLU A 457 -15.17 -6.66 -8.45
C GLU A 457 -15.74 -7.21 -9.77
N ALA A 458 -14.93 -7.32 -10.82
CA ALA A 458 -15.33 -7.81 -12.14
C ALA A 458 -15.70 -9.30 -12.11
N LYS A 459 -15.08 -10.09 -11.23
CA LYS A 459 -15.50 -11.48 -10.94
C LYS A 459 -16.82 -11.58 -10.16
N GLY A 460 -17.40 -10.47 -9.70
CA GLY A 460 -18.63 -10.47 -8.91
C GLY A 460 -18.44 -11.09 -7.52
N ARG A 461 -17.20 -11.16 -7.01
CA ARG A 461 -16.87 -11.82 -5.74
C ARG A 461 -17.06 -10.90 -4.52
N MET A 462 -17.18 -9.58 -4.73
CA MET A 462 -17.23 -8.59 -3.65
C MET A 462 -18.63 -8.42 -3.05
N ARG A 463 -18.83 -8.96 -1.84
CA ARG A 463 -20.11 -8.88 -1.11
C ARG A 463 -20.07 -7.82 -0.01
N LYS A 464 -21.25 -7.31 0.37
CA LYS A 464 -21.39 -6.40 1.51
C LYS A 464 -20.80 -7.05 2.78
N GLY A 465 -20.00 -6.29 3.51
CA GLY A 465 -19.33 -6.75 4.73
C GLY A 465 -17.96 -7.37 4.49
N ASN A 466 -17.63 -7.79 3.27
CA ASN A 466 -16.31 -8.36 2.97
C ASN A 466 -15.20 -7.36 3.29
N ARG A 467 -14.08 -7.90 3.79
CA ARG A 467 -12.87 -7.15 4.08
C ARG A 467 -11.80 -7.46 3.05
N VAL A 468 -11.16 -6.41 2.55
CA VAL A 468 -10.07 -6.48 1.57
C VAL A 468 -8.79 -6.00 2.23
N TRP A 469 -7.72 -6.77 2.06
CA TRP A 469 -6.38 -6.34 2.43
C TRP A 469 -5.56 -6.02 1.19
N GLN A 470 -5.22 -4.74 1.04
CA GLN A 470 -4.20 -4.30 0.10
C GLN A 470 -2.84 -4.24 0.78
N ILE A 471 -1.82 -4.86 0.19
CA ILE A 471 -0.43 -4.82 0.66
C ILE A 471 0.52 -4.48 -0.47
N ALA A 472 1.41 -3.51 -0.24
CA ALA A 472 2.37 -3.05 -1.22
C ALA A 472 3.76 -2.78 -0.65
N PHE A 473 4.78 -3.00 -1.49
CA PHE A 473 6.20 -2.83 -1.19
C PHE A 473 6.82 -1.72 -2.02
N GLY A 474 7.79 -0.99 -1.47
CA GLY A 474 8.43 0.13 -2.18
C GLY A 474 9.81 0.47 -1.65
N SER A 475 10.48 1.43 -2.28
CA SER A 475 11.88 1.81 -2.00
C SER A 475 12.09 2.39 -0.60
N GLY A 476 13.36 2.41 -0.14
CA GLY A 476 13.75 2.87 1.21
C GLY A 476 13.39 1.88 2.33
N PHE A 477 13.48 0.58 2.06
CA PHE A 477 12.33 -0.32 1.92
C PHE A 477 11.08 -0.04 2.79
N LYS A 478 9.91 -0.02 2.15
CA LYS A 478 8.60 0.22 2.77
C LYS A 478 7.66 -0.96 2.54
N CYS A 479 6.83 -1.27 3.52
CA CYS A 479 5.74 -2.24 3.41
C CYS A 479 4.49 -1.62 4.03
N ASN A 480 3.45 -1.39 3.23
CA ASN A 480 2.26 -0.68 3.68
C ASN A 480 1.01 -1.49 3.39
N SER A 481 0.05 -1.43 4.32
CA SER A 481 -1.21 -2.15 4.27
C SER A 481 -2.38 -1.19 4.37
N ALA A 482 -3.41 -1.39 3.54
CA ALA A 482 -4.71 -0.75 3.66
C ALA A 482 -5.80 -1.82 3.79
N VAL A 483 -6.72 -1.60 4.73
CA VAL A 483 -7.85 -2.47 4.99
C VAL A 483 -9.14 -1.76 4.65
N TRP A 484 -9.89 -2.35 3.73
CA TRP A 484 -11.18 -1.86 3.27
C TRP A 484 -12.30 -2.79 3.71
N GLN A 485 -13.47 -2.23 3.99
CA GLN A 485 -14.70 -3.01 4.21
C GLN A 485 -15.74 -2.59 3.17
N ALA A 486 -16.27 -3.56 2.42
CA ALA A 486 -17.32 -3.34 1.45
C ALA A 486 -18.63 -2.93 2.16
N LEU A 487 -19.18 -1.77 1.78
CA LEU A 487 -20.43 -1.25 2.37
C LEU A 487 -21.69 -1.78 1.68
N ARG A 488 -21.51 -2.42 0.52
CA ARG A 488 -22.55 -2.95 -0.35
C ARG A 488 -22.02 -4.13 -1.15
N HIS A 489 -22.90 -4.84 -1.86
CA HIS A 489 -22.46 -5.73 -2.94
C HIS A 489 -21.87 -4.84 -4.04
N VAL A 490 -20.57 -4.96 -4.27
CA VAL A 490 -19.85 -4.07 -5.19
C VAL A 490 -19.84 -4.71 -6.57
N LYS A 491 -20.34 -3.97 -7.55
CA LYS A 491 -20.20 -4.31 -8.97
C LYS A 491 -19.01 -3.53 -9.53
N ALA A 492 -18.35 -4.11 -10.54
CA ALA A 492 -17.34 -3.39 -11.30
C ALA A 492 -17.93 -2.08 -11.86
N SER A 493 -17.14 -1.01 -11.80
CA SER A 493 -17.55 0.26 -12.40
C SER A 493 -17.50 0.17 -13.93
N PRO A 494 -18.33 0.96 -14.65
CA PRO A 494 -18.22 1.09 -16.09
C PRO A 494 -16.80 1.49 -16.50
N LYS A 495 -16.32 0.97 -17.65
CA LYS A 495 -14.95 1.20 -18.11
C LYS A 495 -13.88 0.70 -17.14
N SER A 496 -14.19 -0.34 -16.37
CA SER A 496 -13.20 -1.10 -15.62
C SER A 496 -12.12 -1.64 -16.58
N PRO A 497 -10.84 -1.69 -16.20
CA PRO A 497 -9.79 -2.24 -17.07
C PRO A 497 -10.04 -3.71 -17.47
N TRP A 498 -10.90 -4.41 -16.72
CA TRP A 498 -11.27 -5.81 -16.94
C TRP A 498 -12.55 -6.01 -17.75
N GLU A 499 -13.28 -4.95 -18.07
CA GLU A 499 -14.65 -5.01 -18.62
C GLU A 499 -14.77 -5.92 -19.86
N ASP A 500 -13.81 -5.84 -20.78
CA ASP A 500 -13.80 -6.59 -22.04
C ASP A 500 -13.13 -7.96 -21.95
N CYS A 501 -12.34 -8.24 -20.91
CA CYS A 501 -11.51 -9.45 -20.87
C CYS A 501 -11.72 -10.35 -19.66
N ILE A 502 -12.51 -9.95 -18.65
CA ILE A 502 -12.63 -10.70 -17.39
C ILE A 502 -13.10 -12.15 -17.57
N HIS A 503 -13.87 -12.44 -18.62
CA HIS A 503 -14.38 -13.77 -18.94
C HIS A 503 -13.28 -14.75 -19.38
N ARG A 504 -12.12 -14.26 -19.88
CA ARG A 504 -10.97 -15.07 -20.29
C ARG A 504 -10.05 -15.48 -19.12
N TYR A 505 -10.30 -14.93 -17.94
CA TYR A 505 -9.48 -15.17 -16.74
C TYR A 505 -10.21 -16.10 -15.76
N PRO A 506 -9.52 -16.80 -14.85
CA PRO A 506 -8.07 -16.89 -14.75
C PRO A 506 -7.48 -17.72 -15.91
N VAL A 507 -6.28 -17.37 -16.33
CA VAL A 507 -5.46 -18.17 -17.25
C VAL A 507 -4.51 -19.06 -16.45
N GLN A 508 -4.11 -20.20 -17.01
CA GLN A 508 -3.01 -20.98 -16.43
C GLN A 508 -1.70 -20.20 -16.67
N VAL A 509 -1.12 -19.70 -15.58
CA VAL A 509 0.19 -19.06 -15.62
C VAL A 509 1.23 -20.14 -15.34
N VAL A 510 2.30 -20.17 -16.13
CA VAL A 510 3.41 -21.11 -15.93
C VAL A 510 3.96 -20.92 -14.51
N THR A 511 3.83 -21.97 -13.70
CA THR A 511 4.52 -22.18 -12.41
C THR A 511 5.94 -22.69 -12.64
#